data_AF-A0A8T6S652-F1
#
_entry.id   AF-A0A8T6S652-F1
#
_cell.length_a   1.000
_cell.length_b   1.000
_cell.length_c   1.000
_cell.angle_alpha   90.00
_cell.angle_beta   90.00
_cell.angle_gamma   90.00
#
_symmetry.space_group_name_H-M   'P 1'
#
loop_
_entity.id
_entity.type
_entity.pdbx_description
1 polymer ?
#
loop_
_entity_poly.entity_id
_entity_poly.type
_entity_poly.pdbx_seq_one_letter_code
_entity_poly.pdbx_strand_id
1 'polypeptide(L)'
;LLDMDAINEQAQEVRPGLIIAGYSAYPRDIDWKAFKEISEDVGAFLLADIAHPAGLVAAGEFPSPVGIADAITFTTHKTMCGPRGAVVISTDAEIGRRMDLAVFPG
;
A
#
# COMPACT_ATOMS: atom_id res chain seq x y z
N LEU A 1 -14.20 1.01 -12.67
CA LEU A 1 -12.85 0.51 -12.32
C LEU A 1 -12.02 1.72 -11.92
N LEU A 2 -10.83 1.54 -11.35
CA LEU A 2 -9.92 2.66 -11.13
C LEU A 2 -9.50 3.20 -12.50
N ASP A 3 -9.60 4.52 -12.65
CA ASP A 3 -9.18 5.22 -13.86
C ASP A 3 -7.70 5.59 -13.71
N MET A 4 -6.83 4.72 -14.23
CA MET A 4 -5.38 4.88 -14.06
C MET A 4 -4.83 6.08 -14.82
N ASP A 5 -5.46 6.47 -15.94
CA ASP A 5 -5.06 7.64 -16.72
C ASP A 5 -5.34 8.91 -15.93
N ALA A 6 -6.55 9.03 -15.36
CA ALA A 6 -6.92 10.16 -14.51
C ALA A 6 -6.04 10.24 -13.24
N ILE A 7 -5.72 9.09 -12.63
CA ILE A 7 -4.81 9.04 -11.47
C ILE A 7 -3.40 9.52 -11.86
N ASN A 8 -2.88 9.08 -13.00
CA ASN A 8 -1.55 9.50 -13.47
C ASN A 8 -1.51 11.00 -13.78
N GLU A 9 -2.51 11.51 -14.51
CA GLU A 9 -2.63 12.95 -14.81
C GLU A 9 -2.63 13.78 -13.51
N GLN A 10 -3.44 13.38 -12.53
CA GLN A 10 -3.51 14.04 -11.23
C GLN A 10 -2.18 13.95 -10.46
N ALA A 11 -1.49 12.81 -10.51
CA ALA A 11 -0.20 12.64 -9.85
C ALA A 11 0.88 13.55 -10.48
N GLN A 12 0.89 13.69 -11.81
CA GLN A 12 1.82 14.58 -12.52
C GLN A 12 1.56 16.06 -12.20
N GLU A 13 0.29 16.45 -12.07
CA GLU A 13 -0.08 17.82 -11.71
C GLU A 13 0.30 18.16 -10.26
N VAL A 14 -0.04 17.27 -9.31
CA VAL A 14 0.10 17.54 -7.88
C VAL A 14 1.51 17.24 -7.35
N ARG A 15 2.22 16.29 -7.99
CA ARG A 15 3.53 15.75 -7.55
C ARG A 15 3.54 15.41 -6.05
N PRO A 16 2.69 14.47 -5.60
CA PRO A 16 2.59 14.13 -4.18
C PRO A 16 3.88 13.49 -3.67
N GLY A 17 4.16 13.61 -2.37
CA GLY A 17 5.25 12.84 -1.73
C GLY A 17 4.88 11.40 -1.41
N LEU A 18 3.58 11.06 -1.43
CA LEU A 18 3.03 9.76 -1.07
C LEU A 18 1.75 9.49 -1.86
N ILE A 19 1.65 8.30 -2.45
CA ILE A 19 0.43 7.75 -3.05
C ILE A 19 -0.04 6.58 -2.19
N ILE A 20 -1.33 6.57 -1.85
CA ILE A 20 -1.94 5.50 -1.05
C ILE A 20 -2.85 4.68 -1.98
N ALA A 21 -2.53 3.41 -2.16
CA ALA A 21 -3.31 2.45 -2.92
C ALA A 21 -3.95 1.43 -1.97
N GLY A 22 -5.28 1.47 -1.87
CA GLY A 22 -6.05 0.62 -0.96
C GLY A 22 -7.50 1.08 -0.90
N TYR A 23 -8.37 0.24 -0.37
CA TYR A 23 -9.80 0.55 -0.32
C TYR A 23 -10.54 -0.13 0.84
N SER A 24 -11.65 0.49 1.21
CA SER A 24 -12.62 -0.11 2.14
C SER A 24 -13.79 -0.81 1.45
N ALA A 25 -14.20 -0.33 0.28
CA ALA A 25 -15.40 -0.79 -0.41
C ALA A 25 -15.21 -0.80 -1.93
N TYR A 26 -14.24 -1.57 -2.42
CA TYR A 26 -14.01 -1.75 -3.84
C TYR A 26 -13.86 -3.27 -4.13
N PRO A 27 -14.66 -3.83 -5.06
CA PRO A 27 -14.78 -5.28 -5.21
C PRO A 27 -13.80 -5.88 -6.23
N ARG A 28 -12.81 -5.11 -6.69
CA ARG A 28 -11.88 -5.51 -7.76
C ARG A 28 -10.45 -5.40 -7.27
N ASP A 29 -9.59 -6.20 -7.88
CA ASP A 29 -8.16 -6.23 -7.58
C ASP A 29 -7.47 -4.91 -7.94
N ILE A 30 -6.27 -4.71 -7.40
CA ILE A 30 -5.42 -3.53 -7.62
C ILE A 30 -4.28 -3.90 -8.55
N ASP A 31 -4.01 -3.04 -9.53
CA ASP A 31 -2.80 -3.10 -10.32
C ASP A 31 -1.64 -2.40 -9.57
N TRP A 32 -0.95 -3.16 -8.73
CA TRP A 32 0.17 -2.65 -7.93
C TRP A 32 1.32 -2.10 -8.78
N LYS A 33 1.54 -2.66 -9.97
CA LYS A 33 2.62 -2.23 -10.87
C LYS A 33 2.31 -0.87 -11.46
N ALA A 34 1.09 -0.68 -11.96
CA ALA A 34 0.67 0.61 -12.49
C ALA A 34 0.75 1.72 -11.41
N PHE A 35 0.36 1.43 -10.16
CA PHE A 35 0.56 2.38 -9.07
C PHE A 35 2.03 2.68 -8.76
N LYS A 36 2.90 1.67 -8.85
CA LYS A 36 4.34 1.82 -8.61
C LYS A 36 4.99 2.67 -9.70
N GLU A 37 4.68 2.40 -10.96
CA GLU A 37 5.14 3.20 -12.12
C GLU A 37 4.76 4.66 -11.94
N ILE A 38 3.49 4.96 -11.62
CA ILE A 38 3.03 6.34 -11.37
C ILE A 38 3.79 6.97 -10.21
N SER A 39 3.99 6.25 -9.09
CA SER A 39 4.72 6.79 -7.93
C SER A 39 6.17 7.10 -8.26
N GLU A 40 6.84 6.24 -9.04
CA GLU A 40 8.24 6.44 -9.43
C GLU A 40 8.38 7.61 -10.38
N ASP A 41 7.46 7.76 -11.34
CA ASP A 41 7.45 8.86 -12.31
C ASP A 41 7.35 10.24 -11.65
N VAL A 42 6.57 10.36 -10.58
CA VAL A 42 6.38 11.63 -9.86
C VAL A 42 7.34 11.80 -8.67
N GLY A 43 8.12 10.76 -8.33
CA GLY A 43 9.03 10.75 -7.18
C GLY A 43 8.34 10.60 -5.83
N ALA A 44 7.18 9.95 -5.79
CA ALA A 44 6.40 9.64 -4.59
C ALA A 44 6.75 8.27 -4.01
N PHE A 45 6.49 8.09 -2.71
CA PHE A 45 6.37 6.75 -2.13
C PHE A 45 5.03 6.10 -2.49
N LEU A 46 4.99 4.77 -2.61
CA LEU A 46 3.77 3.98 -2.68
C LEU A 46 3.50 3.28 -1.33
N LEU A 47 2.37 3.62 -0.71
CA LEU A 47 1.80 2.90 0.42
C LEU A 47 0.62 2.03 -0.03
N ALA A 48 0.76 0.72 0.12
CA ALA A 48 -0.34 -0.22 -0.06
C ALA A 48 -1.09 -0.45 1.25
N ASP A 49 -2.33 0.01 1.35
CA ASP A 49 -3.23 -0.34 2.46
C ASP A 49 -4.08 -1.56 2.06
N ILE A 50 -3.70 -2.73 2.57
CA ILE A 50 -4.38 -4.00 2.33
C ILE A 50 -5.22 -4.43 3.53
N ALA A 51 -5.71 -3.50 4.37
CA ALA A 51 -6.42 -3.85 5.61
C ALA A 51 -7.59 -4.83 5.41
N HIS A 52 -8.35 -4.72 4.31
CA HIS A 52 -9.45 -5.65 3.98
C HIS A 52 -8.97 -6.97 3.36
N PRO A 53 -8.11 -6.99 2.32
CA PRO A 53 -7.68 -8.25 1.69
C PRO A 53 -6.43 -8.90 2.30
N ALA A 54 -5.84 -8.40 3.40
CA ALA A 54 -4.58 -8.90 3.95
C ALA A 54 -4.51 -10.42 4.14
N GLY A 55 -5.59 -11.07 4.62
CA GLY A 55 -5.64 -12.52 4.74
C GLY A 55 -5.68 -13.25 3.41
N LEU A 56 -6.35 -12.66 2.40
CA LEU A 56 -6.36 -13.21 1.03
C LEU A 56 -4.99 -13.07 0.37
N VAL A 57 -4.30 -11.94 0.60
CA VAL A 57 -2.90 -11.74 0.16
C VAL A 57 -2.00 -12.79 0.80
N ALA A 58 -2.11 -13.01 2.10
CA ALA A 58 -1.33 -14.01 2.82
C ALA A 58 -1.62 -15.45 2.34
N ALA A 59 -2.87 -15.72 1.91
CA ALA A 59 -3.27 -17.01 1.34
C ALA A 59 -2.87 -17.19 -0.14
N GLY A 60 -2.39 -16.14 -0.82
CA GLY A 60 -2.08 -16.17 -2.25
C GLY A 60 -3.30 -16.04 -3.17
N GLU A 61 -4.47 -15.68 -2.63
CA GLU A 61 -5.75 -15.57 -3.33
C GLU A 61 -6.08 -14.14 -3.79
N PHE A 62 -5.21 -13.17 -3.49
CA PHE A 62 -5.31 -11.78 -3.90
C PHE A 62 -3.94 -11.24 -4.29
N PRO A 63 -3.82 -10.36 -5.31
CA PRO A 63 -2.52 -9.84 -5.73
C PRO A 63 -1.73 -9.20 -4.58
N SER A 64 -0.47 -9.60 -4.42
CA SER A 64 0.39 -9.13 -3.34
C SER A 64 1.12 -7.84 -3.73
N PRO A 65 1.11 -6.79 -2.88
CA PRO A 65 1.97 -5.61 -3.05
C PRO A 65 3.41 -5.82 -2.55
N VAL A 66 3.73 -6.99 -1.95
CA VAL A 66 5.05 -7.26 -1.38
C VAL A 66 6.12 -7.26 -2.46
N GLY A 67 7.17 -6.46 -2.25
CA GLY A 67 8.24 -6.25 -3.23
C GLY A 67 7.90 -5.26 -4.35
N ILE A 68 6.71 -4.65 -4.32
CA ILE A 68 6.29 -3.61 -5.26
C ILE A 68 6.10 -2.28 -4.51
N ALA A 69 5.30 -2.28 -3.44
CA ALA A 69 5.06 -1.09 -2.63
C ALA A 69 6.24 -0.82 -1.68
N ASP A 70 6.52 0.46 -1.46
CA ASP A 70 7.57 0.91 -0.54
C ASP A 70 7.17 0.66 0.91
N ALA A 71 5.87 0.77 1.19
CA ALA A 71 5.26 0.52 2.49
C ALA A 71 3.96 -0.28 2.32
N ILE A 72 3.69 -1.18 3.27
CA ILE A 72 2.43 -1.93 3.32
C ILE A 72 1.85 -1.82 4.72
N THR A 73 0.59 -1.44 4.81
CA THR A 73 -0.17 -1.43 6.07
C THR A 73 -1.36 -2.38 6.00
N PHE A 74 -1.69 -2.98 7.13
CA PHE A 74 -2.92 -3.76 7.25
C PHE A 74 -3.40 -3.91 8.68
N THR A 75 -4.69 -4.15 8.82
CA THR A 75 -5.31 -4.54 10.09
C THR A 75 -5.30 -6.05 10.27
N THR A 76 -5.10 -6.51 11.50
CA THR A 76 -5.04 -7.94 11.81
C THR A 76 -6.42 -8.59 12.02
N HIS A 77 -7.50 -7.82 12.16
CA HIS A 77 -8.82 -8.32 12.58
C HIS A 77 -9.85 -8.54 11.46
N LYS A 78 -9.49 -8.28 10.20
CA LYS A 78 -10.38 -8.51 9.04
C LYS A 78 -10.15 -9.91 8.48
N THR A 79 -9.78 -10.03 7.21
CA THR A 79 -9.51 -11.33 6.57
C THR A 79 -8.29 -12.06 7.18
N MET A 80 -7.43 -11.36 7.92
CA MET A 80 -6.36 -11.96 8.73
C MET A 80 -6.87 -12.72 9.97
N CYS A 81 -8.13 -12.54 10.38
CA CYS A 81 -8.79 -13.29 11.47
C CYS A 81 -8.08 -13.26 12.85
N GLY A 82 -7.28 -12.24 13.12
CA GLY A 82 -6.59 -12.01 14.39
C GLY A 82 -7.30 -11.01 15.33
N PRO A 83 -6.65 -10.62 16.44
CA PRO A 83 -7.16 -9.58 17.33
C PRO A 83 -7.13 -8.19 16.68
N ARG A 84 -7.76 -7.20 17.32
CA ARG A 84 -7.67 -5.80 16.86
C ARG A 84 -6.24 -5.28 17.03
N GLY A 85 -5.57 -5.09 15.90
CA GLY A 85 -4.24 -4.52 15.78
C GLY A 85 -3.99 -4.06 14.35
N ALA A 86 -2.82 -3.46 14.14
CA ALA A 86 -2.33 -2.99 12.85
C ALA A 86 -0.85 -3.33 12.69
N VAL A 87 -0.43 -3.50 11.45
CA VAL A 87 0.94 -3.81 11.06
C VAL A 87 1.36 -2.82 9.98
N VAL A 88 2.61 -2.36 10.08
CA VAL A 88 3.32 -1.63 9.03
C VAL A 88 4.59 -2.41 8.70
N ILE A 89 4.82 -2.68 7.42
CA ILE A 89 6.01 -3.40 6.94
C ILE A 89 6.58 -2.73 5.69
N SER A 90 7.87 -2.96 5.46
CA SER A 90 8.55 -2.64 4.21
C SER A 90 9.51 -3.78 3.87
N THR A 91 9.79 -3.93 2.57
CA THR A 91 10.89 -4.79 2.10
C THR A 91 12.23 -4.06 2.06
N ASP A 92 12.21 -2.73 2.20
CA ASP A 92 13.40 -1.90 2.35
C ASP A 92 13.72 -1.71 3.85
N ALA A 93 14.93 -2.09 4.25
CA ALA A 93 15.38 -2.01 5.63
C ALA A 93 15.53 -0.56 6.15
N GLU A 94 15.86 0.39 5.28
CA GLU A 94 15.95 1.80 5.65
C GLU A 94 14.56 2.38 5.92
N ILE A 95 13.60 2.08 5.05
CA ILE A 95 12.20 2.48 5.24
C ILE A 95 11.65 1.81 6.51
N GLY A 96 11.88 0.52 6.71
CA GLY A 96 11.47 -0.21 7.91
C GLY A 96 12.01 0.42 9.18
N ARG A 97 13.30 0.77 9.21
CA ARG A 97 13.89 1.48 10.37
C ARG A 97 13.25 2.83 10.63
N ARG A 98 12.92 3.60 9.58
CA ARG A 98 12.21 4.88 9.73
C ARG A 98 10.80 4.69 10.28
N MET A 99 10.11 3.63 9.88
CA MET A 99 8.79 3.28 10.41
C MET A 99 8.85 2.92 11.89
N ASP A 100 9.81 2.09 12.31
CA ASP A 100 9.99 1.72 13.71
C ASP A 100 10.17 2.97 14.59
N LEU A 101 11.07 3.88 14.19
CA LEU A 101 11.31 5.14 14.89
C LEU A 101 10.06 6.02 14.95
N ALA A 102 9.29 6.10 13.85
CA ALA A 102 8.07 6.88 13.78
C ALA A 102 6.94 6.32 14.66
N VAL A 103 6.89 4.99 14.85
CA VAL A 103 5.95 4.35 15.79
C VAL A 103 6.38 4.64 17.23
N PHE A 104 7.68 4.49 17.53
CA PHE A 104 8.26 4.82 18.81
C PHE A 104 9.78 5.01 18.68
N PRO A 105 10.37 6.08 19.23
CA PRO A 105 9.78 7.08 20.14
C PRO A 105 9.11 8.28 19.44
N GLY A 106 9.12 8.36 18.12
CA GLY A 106 8.71 9.53 17.32
C GLY A 106 9.90 10.22 16.69
#